data_AF-A0A2U2RYV6-F1
#
_entry.id   AF-A0A2U2RYV6-F1
#
_cell.length_a   1.000
_cell.length_b   1.000
_cell.length_c   1.000
_cell.angle_alpha   90.00
_cell.angle_beta   90.00
_cell.angle_gamma   90.00
#
_symmetry.space_group_name_H-M   'P 1'
#
loop_
_entity.id
_entity.type
_entity.pdbx_description
1 polymer ?
#
loop_
_entity_poly.entity_id
_entity_poly.type
_entity_poly.pdbx_seq_one_letter_code
_entity_poly.pdbx_strand_id
1 'polypeptide(L)' 'MKVFLRILFFLITISLSYGLYHKNFIDFTFGERVIGFTVIFAAFIYLPIFLYHRWKGKKLKDYVLSEKNLKKIRDRK' A
#
# COMPACT_ATOMS: atom_id res chain seq x y z
N MET A 1 1.62 2.51 -14.68
CA MET A 1 1.75 2.23 -13.23
C MET A 1 0.41 2.18 -12.49
N LYS A 2 -0.55 3.10 -12.70
CA LYS A 2 -1.86 3.06 -12.00
C LYS A 2 -2.62 1.73 -12.20
N VAL A 3 -2.64 1.21 -13.44
CA VAL A 3 -3.29 -0.08 -13.76
C VAL A 3 -2.51 -1.25 -13.16
N PHE A 4 -1.18 -1.25 -13.29
CA PHE A 4 -0.30 -2.26 -12.68
C PHE A 4 -0.51 -2.39 -11.17
N LEU A 5 -0.54 -1.27 -10.44
CA LEU A 5 -0.81 -1.28 -9.00
C LEU A 5 -2.21 -1.78 -8.66
N ARG A 6 -3.23 -1.47 -9.47
CA ARG A 6 -4.58 -2.05 -9.27
C ARG A 6 -4.57 -3.56 -9.46
N ILE A 7 -3.92 -4.06 -10.51
CA ILE A 7 -3.82 -5.50 -10.76
C ILE A 7 -3.12 -6.19 -9.57
N LEU A 8 -1.98 -5.64 -9.12
CA LEU A 8 -1.25 -6.18 -7.98
C LEU A 8 -2.09 -6.18 -6.69
N PHE A 9 -2.86 -5.11 -6.47
CA PHE A 9 -3.77 -5.00 -5.33
C PHE A 9 -4.84 -6.09 -5.36
N PHE A 10 -5.53 -6.28 -6.48
CA PHE A 10 -6.55 -7.32 -6.61
C PHE A 10 -5.96 -8.73 -6.44
N LEU A 11 -4.75 -8.98 -6.96
CA LEU A 11 -4.02 -10.24 -6.74
C LEU A 11 -3.77 -10.51 -5.25
N ILE A 12 -3.33 -9.49 -4.50
CA ILE A 12 -3.10 -9.59 -3.06
C ILE A 12 -4.43 -9.87 -2.32
N THR A 13 -5.51 -9.18 -2.69
CA THR A 13 -6.83 -9.40 -2.09
C THR A 13 -7.33 -10.83 -2.35
N ILE A 14 -7.23 -11.31 -3.59
CA ILE A 14 -7.62 -12.69 -3.95
C ILE A 14 -6.78 -13.72 -3.18
N SER A 15 -5.46 -13.53 -3.12
CA SER A 15 -4.56 -14.42 -2.37
C SER A 15 -4.90 -14.46 -0.87
N LEU A 16 -5.21 -13.30 -0.29
CA LEU A 16 -5.60 -13.21 1.12
C LEU A 16 -6.94 -13.91 1.37
N SER A 17 -7.95 -13.68 0.51
CA SER A 17 -9.24 -14.37 0.59
C SER A 17 -9.09 -15.89 0.44
N TYR A 18 -8.24 -16.33 -0.49
CA TYR A 18 -7.94 -17.75 -0.69
C TYR A 18 -7.26 -18.39 0.52
N GLY A 19 -6.27 -17.70 1.11
CA GLY A 19 -5.59 -18.16 2.32
C GLY A 19 -6.54 -18.25 3.52
N LEU A 20 -7.42 -17.25 3.71
CA LEU A 20 -8.45 -17.26 4.75
C LEU A 20 -9.46 -18.40 4.56
N TYR A 21 -9.88 -18.68 3.32
CA TYR A 21 -10.76 -19.81 3.03
C TYR A 21 -10.08 -21.15 3.36
N HIS A 22 -8.84 -21.36 2.91
CA HIS A 22 -8.09 -22.59 3.20
C HIS A 22 -7.87 -22.81 4.69
N LYS A 23 -7.52 -21.74 5.41
CA LYS A 23 -7.35 -21.77 6.87
C LYS A 23 -8.59 -22.30 7.59
N ASN A 24 -9.77 -21.89 7.15
CA ASN A 24 -11.03 -22.17 7.85
C ASN A 24 -11.69 -23.50 7.42
N PHE A 25 -11.50 -23.94 6.18
CA PHE A 25 -12.29 -25.05 5.62
C PHE A 25 -11.50 -26.26 5.13
N ILE A 26 -10.18 -26.14 4.90
CA ILE A 26 -9.39 -27.20 4.26
C ILE A 26 -8.19 -27.60 5.12
N ASP A 27 -7.22 -26.71 5.28
CA ASP A 27 -5.98 -26.95 6.01
C ASP A 27 -5.52 -25.64 6.64
N PHE A 28 -5.56 -25.64 7.97
CA PHE A 28 -5.14 -24.52 8.80
C PHE A 28 -3.68 -24.09 8.52
N THR A 29 -2.76 -25.06 8.47
CA THR A 29 -1.32 -24.80 8.33
C THR A 29 -1.00 -24.23 6.96
N PHE A 30 -1.62 -24.78 5.91
CA PHE A 30 -1.44 -24.27 4.56
C PHE A 30 -2.03 -22.87 4.42
N GLY A 31 -3.24 -22.63 4.95
CA GLY A 31 -3.89 -21.32 4.93
C GLY A 31 -3.06 -20.23 5.63
N GLU A 32 -2.55 -20.51 6.83
CA GLU A 32 -1.68 -19.58 7.57
C GLU A 32 -0.39 -19.25 6.81
N ARG A 33 0.23 -20.23 6.15
CA ARG A 33 1.42 -19.97 5.30
C ARG A 33 1.10 -19.04 4.15
N VAL A 34 -0.01 -19.29 3.44
CA VAL A 34 -0.45 -18.44 2.31
C VAL A 34 -0.73 -17.02 2.78
N ILE A 35 -1.40 -16.85 3.92
CA ILE A 35 -1.66 -15.54 4.53
C ILE A 35 -0.34 -14.83 4.86
N GLY A 36 0.58 -15.52 5.54
CA GLY A 36 1.88 -14.98 5.92
C GLY A 36 2.69 -14.50 4.71
N PHE A 37 2.81 -15.32 3.67
CA PHE A 37 3.49 -14.93 2.43
C PHE A 37 2.80 -13.75 1.73
N THR A 38 1.47 -13.74 1.70
CA THR A 38 0.69 -12.63 1.11
C THR A 38 0.97 -11.31 1.84
N VAL A 39 1.00 -11.33 3.18
CA VAL A 39 1.28 -10.14 4.00
C VAL A 39 2.72 -9.66 3.81
N ILE A 40 3.70 -10.56 3.81
CA ILE A 40 5.11 -10.20 3.58
C ILE A 40 5.27 -9.57 2.18
N PHE A 41 4.69 -10.18 1.15
CA PHE A 41 4.72 -9.63 -0.20
C PHE A 41 4.06 -8.24 -0.26
N ALA A 42 2.92 -8.07 0.40
CA ALA A 42 2.23 -6.78 0.44
C ALA A 42 3.07 -5.70 1.15
N ALA A 43 3.72 -6.05 2.27
CA ALA A 43 4.50 -5.12 3.08
C ALA A 43 5.84 -4.72 2.42
N PHE A 44 6.56 -5.66 1.84
CA PHE A 44 7.91 -5.42 1.31
C PHE A 44 7.97 -5.12 -0.18
N ILE A 45 6.95 -5.51 -0.95
CA ILE A 45 6.93 -5.32 -2.41
C ILE A 45 5.86 -4.31 -2.79
N TYR A 46 4.60 -4.59 -2.47
CA TYR A 46 3.50 -3.70 -2.90
C TYR A 46 3.59 -2.31 -2.26
N LEU A 47 3.83 -2.22 -0.95
CA LEU A 47 3.83 -0.94 -0.23
C LEU A 47 4.95 0.01 -0.72
N PRO A 48 6.22 -0.39 -0.86
CA PRO A 48 7.26 0.51 -1.38
C PRO A 48 6.98 0.96 -2.82
N ILE A 49 6.50 0.06 -3.68
CA ILE A 49 6.16 0.40 -5.08
C ILE A 49 4.99 1.38 -5.12
N PHE A 50 3.97 1.15 -4.28
CA PHE A 50 2.83 2.04 -4.15
C PHE A 50 3.24 3.44 -3.69
N LEU A 51 4.05 3.52 -2.63
CA LEU A 51 4.56 4.79 -2.09
C LEU A 51 5.40 5.52 -3.14
N TYR A 52 6.32 4.83 -3.82
CA TYR A 52 7.14 5.42 -4.87
C TYR A 52 6.27 6.00 -6.00
N HIS A 53 5.26 5.25 -6.45
CA HIS A 53 4.35 5.74 -7.48
C HIS A 53 3.52 6.94 -7.02
N ARG A 54 3.02 6.92 -5.77
CA ARG A 54 2.16 7.97 -5.21
C ARG A 54 2.91 9.25 -4.87
N TRP A 55 4.17 9.13 -4.46
CA TRP A 55 5.04 10.25 -4.13
C TRP A 55 5.60 10.93 -5.39
N LYS A 56 5.51 10.31 -6.58
CA LYS A 56 6.05 10.90 -7.81
C LYS A 56 5.47 12.31 -8.07
N GLY A 57 6.31 13.34 -7.89
CA GLY A 57 5.96 14.75 -8.10
C GLY A 57 5.65 15.56 -6.83
N LYS A 58 5.64 14.95 -5.64
CA LYS A 58 5.41 15.66 -4.37
C LYS A 58 6.73 16.03 -3.69
N LYS A 59 6.97 17.33 -3.45
CA LYS A 59 8.15 17.78 -2.70
C LYS A 59 7.83 17.73 -1.20
N LEU A 60 8.68 17.09 -0.40
CA LEU A 60 8.55 17.11 1.08
C LEU A 60 8.39 18.53 1.62
N LYS A 61 9.14 19.47 1.03
CA LYS A 61 9.17 20.88 1.43
C LYS A 61 7.80 21.57 1.38
N ASP A 62 6.88 21.09 0.54
CA ASP A 62 5.53 21.64 0.44
C ASP A 62 4.61 21.16 1.57
N TYR A 63 5.02 20.13 2.33
CA TYR A 63 4.27 19.54 3.45
C TYR A 63 4.88 19.85 4.83
N VAL A 64 6.06 20.48 4.87
CA VAL A 64 6.67 20.96 6.12
C VAL A 64 6.07 22.32 6.48
N LEU A 65 5.70 22.49 7.76
CA LEU A 65 5.19 23.76 8.29
C LEU A 65 6.33 24.79 8.42
N SER A 66 6.78 25.32 7.28
CA SER A 66 7.78 26.38 7.22
C SER A 66 7.09 27.75 7.26
N GLU A 67 7.79 28.79 7.73
CA GLU A 67 7.26 30.16 7.70
C GLU A 67 6.82 30.60 6.30
N LYS A 68 7.52 30.16 5.25
CA LYS A 68 7.17 30.42 3.85
C LYS A 68 5.84 29.78 3.45
N ASN A 69 5.58 28.55 3.91
CA ASN A 69 4.33 27.84 3.64
C ASN A 69 3.17 28.42 4.46
N LEU A 70 3.42 28.78 5.72
CA LEU A 70 2.45 29.48 6.59
C LEU A 70 2.05 30.84 6.01
N LYS A 71 3.01 31.65 5.54
CA LYS A 71 2.72 32.90 4.81
C LYS A 71 1.88 32.65 3.56
N LYS A 72 2.23 31.66 2.73
CA LYS A 72 1.42 31.27 1.55
C LYS A 72 -0.02 30.87 1.86
N ILE A 73 -0.28 30.26 3.02
CA ILE A 73 -1.65 29.91 3.45
C ILE A 73 -2.40 31.16 3.92
N ARG A 74 -1.71 32.04 4.66
CA ARG A 74 -2.25 33.30 5.19
C ARG A 74 -2.53 34.35 4.11
N ASP A 75 -1.69 34.41 3.08
CA ASP A 75 -1.81 35.35 1.96
C ASP A 75 -2.74 34.83 0.85
N ARG A 76 -3.29 33.60 0.99
CA ARG A 76 -4.36 33.06 0.14
C ARG A 76 -5.77 33.40 0.67
N LYS A 77 -5.86 34.40 1.54
CA LYS A 77 -7.10 35.06 1.96
C LYS A 77 -7.29 36.32 1.12
#